data_AF-A0A1H4AYW0-F1
#
_entry.id   AF-A0A1H4AYW0-F1
#
_cell.length_a   1.000
_cell.length_b   1.000
_cell.length_c   1.000
_cell.angle_alpha   90.00
_cell.angle_beta   90.00
_cell.angle_gamma   90.00
#
_symmetry.space_group_name_H-M   'P 1'
#
loop_
_entity.id
_entity.type
_entity.pdbx_description
1 polymer ?
#
loop_
_entity_poly.entity_id
_entity_poly.type
_entity_poly.pdbx_seq_one_letter_code
_entity_poly.pdbx_strand_id
1 'polypeptide(L)'
;MSTVSSAPNPYAWVRHLLPRVVIGALIAAALVGVYAVILGRFDDTCWRLIGTIALFVFFALVSWYDADVSARRAPWFGAVSVVTSVYLFGIGLWKVWVPNVQPVDGLYGSDGYDPWWQPFSWFLLVLVTRIGLLHIHLVLNTQRRFTGPIMSKVTVATLVLVGLLTAGLSLPLIWTRVDFGETYWRLVAVVAILDALGTVLIPLTYSLFGPKAVRPAPSAYAAPAPFAGPGAMPYAQPPMQAPTPGPAVAPPAAPAAAPGWTPAPPPTPAGAPGTAAAPASAYPRLDASGGLRLEWPRYINGQPLPARPDGTPDFTGVVGY
;
A
#
# COMPACT_ATOMS: atom_id res chain seq x y z
N MET A 1 36.92 17.37 -30.77
CA MET A 1 35.47 17.26 -31.06
C MET A 1 35.27 16.05 -31.94
N SER A 2 34.86 14.93 -31.36
CA SER A 2 34.71 13.65 -32.07
C SER A 2 33.22 13.36 -32.20
N THR A 3 32.67 13.54 -33.40
CA THR A 3 31.27 13.21 -33.71
C THR A 3 31.16 11.70 -33.89
N VAL A 4 30.55 11.02 -32.91
CA VAL A 4 30.21 9.59 -33.04
C VAL A 4 29.03 9.47 -34.01
N SER A 5 29.28 8.94 -35.21
CA SER A 5 28.22 8.54 -36.14
C SER A 5 27.43 7.38 -35.54
N SER A 6 26.20 7.64 -35.10
CA SER A 6 25.24 6.60 -34.74
C SER A 6 24.89 5.77 -35.97
N ALA A 7 25.36 4.52 -36.03
CA ALA A 7 24.98 3.58 -37.08
C ALA A 7 23.45 3.38 -37.09
N PRO A 8 22.77 3.39 -38.25
CA PRO A 8 21.33 3.20 -38.33
C PRO A 8 20.95 1.79 -37.84
N ASN A 9 20.08 1.72 -36.84
CA ASN A 9 19.65 0.46 -36.24
C ASN A 9 18.87 -0.38 -37.28
N PRO A 10 19.42 -1.53 -37.75
CA PRO A 10 18.85 -2.31 -38.85
C PRO A 10 17.51 -2.96 -38.51
N TYR A 11 17.13 -2.96 -37.23
CA TYR A 11 15.87 -3.55 -36.74
C TYR A 11 14.74 -2.53 -36.60
N ALA A 12 14.94 -1.28 -37.02
CA ALA A 12 13.92 -0.23 -36.94
C ALA A 12 12.66 -0.50 -37.79
N TRP A 13 12.74 -1.38 -38.79
CA TRP A 13 11.59 -1.82 -39.58
C TRP A 13 10.80 -2.96 -38.90
N VAL A 14 11.50 -3.84 -38.18
CA VAL A 14 10.90 -4.96 -37.43
C VAL A 14 9.95 -4.45 -36.35
N ARG A 15 10.26 -3.31 -35.70
CA ARG A 15 9.39 -2.69 -34.69
C ARG A 15 8.01 -2.29 -35.23
N HIS A 16 7.90 -2.04 -36.53
CA HIS A 16 6.66 -1.64 -37.19
C HIS A 16 5.92 -2.83 -37.82
N LEU A 17 6.65 -3.87 -38.21
CA LEU A 17 6.08 -5.11 -38.70
C LEU A 17 5.50 -5.99 -37.59
N LEU A 18 6.21 -6.12 -36.47
CA LEU A 18 5.82 -7.00 -35.38
C LEU A 18 4.39 -6.72 -34.90
N PRO A 19 3.97 -5.46 -34.65
CA PRO A 19 2.60 -5.17 -34.26
C PRO A 19 1.58 -5.53 -35.35
N ARG A 20 1.89 -5.28 -36.63
CA ARG A 20 0.96 -5.57 -37.75
C ARG A 20 0.74 -7.07 -37.94
N VAL A 21 1.81 -7.86 -37.82
CA VAL A 21 1.73 -9.32 -37.90
C VAL A 21 0.96 -9.87 -36.69
N VAL A 22 1.23 -9.36 -35.48
CA VAL A 22 0.49 -9.75 -34.27
C VAL A 22 -0.99 -9.40 -34.41
N ILE A 23 -1.32 -8.18 -34.86
CA ILE A 23 -2.71 -7.75 -35.09
C ILE A 23 -3.37 -8.63 -36.16
N GLY A 24 -2.70 -8.91 -37.27
CA GLY A 24 -3.22 -9.76 -38.35
C GLY A 24 -3.47 -11.21 -37.89
N ALA A 25 -2.54 -11.81 -37.16
CA ALA A 25 -2.70 -13.13 -36.58
C ALA A 25 -3.84 -13.18 -35.56
N LEU A 26 -4.00 -12.13 -34.76
CA LEU A 26 -5.08 -12.01 -33.78
C LEU A 26 -6.46 -11.91 -34.45
N ILE A 27 -6.58 -11.11 -35.52
CA ILE A 27 -7.80 -11.03 -36.33
C ILE A 27 -8.13 -12.38 -36.98
N ALA A 28 -7.14 -13.04 -37.60
CA ALA A 28 -7.34 -14.36 -38.22
C ALA A 28 -7.77 -15.41 -37.20
N ALA A 29 -7.12 -15.48 -36.03
CA ALA A 29 -7.50 -16.38 -34.96
C ALA A 29 -8.92 -16.11 -34.45
N ALA A 30 -9.31 -14.85 -34.31
CA ALA A 30 -10.68 -14.47 -33.92
C ALA A 30 -11.72 -14.94 -34.96
N LEU A 31 -11.46 -14.75 -36.25
CA LEU A 31 -12.34 -15.21 -37.33
C LEU A 31 -12.50 -16.74 -37.35
N VAL A 32 -11.40 -17.48 -37.15
CA VAL A 32 -11.43 -18.94 -37.01
C VAL A 32 -12.26 -19.36 -35.80
N GLY A 33 -12.12 -18.66 -34.67
CA GLY A 33 -12.93 -18.88 -33.48
C GLY A 33 -14.42 -18.68 -33.74
N VAL A 34 -14.81 -17.57 -34.39
CA VAL A 34 -16.20 -17.29 -34.75
C VAL A 34 -16.74 -18.36 -35.71
N TYR A 35 -15.96 -18.77 -36.71
CA TYR A 35 -16.37 -19.83 -37.63
C TYR A 35 -16.61 -21.17 -36.93
N ALA A 36 -15.70 -21.54 -36.02
CA ALA A 36 -15.85 -22.76 -35.21
C ALA A 36 -17.10 -22.71 -34.31
N VAL A 37 -17.45 -21.53 -33.79
CA VAL A 37 -18.67 -21.32 -33.00
C VAL A 37 -19.93 -21.50 -33.82
N ILE A 38 -19.97 -20.99 -35.07
CA ILE A 38 -21.17 -21.08 -35.92
C ILE A 38 -21.48 -22.53 -36.31
N LEU A 39 -20.45 -23.35 -36.52
CA LEU A 39 -20.60 -24.74 -36.99
C LEU A 39 -20.58 -25.78 -35.85
N GLY A 40 -20.15 -25.39 -34.65
CA GLY A 40 -19.98 -26.27 -33.51
C GLY A 40 -21.30 -26.74 -32.90
N ARG A 41 -21.39 -28.04 -32.59
CA ARG A 41 -22.43 -28.57 -31.69
C ARG A 41 -21.98 -28.34 -30.25
N PHE A 42 -22.68 -27.45 -29.54
CA PHE A 42 -22.36 -27.11 -28.16
C PHE A 42 -23.01 -28.10 -27.19
N ASP A 43 -22.31 -29.21 -26.96
CA ASP A 43 -22.67 -30.14 -25.88
C ASP A 43 -22.22 -29.59 -24.52
N ASP A 44 -22.69 -30.21 -23.43
CA ASP A 44 -22.35 -29.81 -22.05
C ASP A 44 -20.83 -29.77 -21.81
N THR A 45 -20.10 -30.74 -22.37
CA THR A 45 -18.63 -30.79 -22.26
C THR A 45 -17.98 -29.57 -22.93
N CYS A 46 -18.52 -29.09 -24.06
CA CYS A 46 -17.99 -27.92 -24.75
C CYS A 46 -18.16 -26.65 -23.89
N TRP A 47 -19.32 -26.46 -23.27
CA TRP A 47 -19.57 -25.35 -22.34
C TRP A 47 -18.65 -25.37 -21.12
N ARG A 48 -18.32 -26.55 -20.57
CA ARG A 48 -17.36 -26.68 -19.46
C ARG A 48 -15.94 -26.30 -19.86
N LEU A 49 -15.52 -26.71 -21.07
CA LEU A 49 -14.21 -26.33 -21.61
C LEU A 49 -14.14 -24.81 -21.84
N ILE A 50 -15.17 -24.21 -22.44
CA ILE A 50 -15.25 -22.76 -22.64
C ILE A 50 -15.23 -22.03 -21.30
N GLY A 51 -15.99 -22.51 -20.30
CA GLY A 51 -16.00 -21.95 -18.95
C GLY A 51 -14.63 -22.00 -18.28
N THR A 52 -13.90 -23.11 -18.45
CA THR A 52 -12.53 -23.25 -17.93
C THR A 52 -11.57 -22.27 -18.60
N ILE A 53 -11.63 -22.13 -19.94
CA ILE A 53 -10.80 -21.16 -20.68
C ILE A 53 -11.12 -19.73 -20.23
N ALA A 54 -12.41 -19.38 -20.14
CA ALA A 54 -12.86 -18.06 -19.68
C ALA A 54 -12.37 -17.76 -18.26
N LEU A 55 -12.41 -18.75 -17.36
CA LEU A 55 -11.85 -18.66 -16.01
C LEU A 55 -10.36 -18.34 -16.04
N PHE A 56 -9.56 -19.08 -16.82
CA PHE A 56 -8.13 -18.81 -16.98
C PHE A 56 -7.85 -17.40 -17.51
N VAL A 57 -8.58 -16.96 -18.55
CA VAL A 57 -8.44 -15.60 -19.10
C VAL A 57 -8.76 -14.54 -18.05
N PHE A 58 -9.86 -14.71 -17.32
CA PHE A 58 -10.22 -13.81 -16.23
C PHE A 58 -9.11 -13.71 -15.17
N PHE A 59 -8.55 -14.84 -14.75
CA PHE A 59 -7.46 -14.87 -13.77
C PHE A 59 -6.15 -14.30 -14.29
N ALA A 60 -5.84 -14.48 -15.57
CA ALA A 60 -4.68 -13.85 -16.19
C ALA A 60 -4.81 -12.32 -16.19
N LEU A 61 -5.99 -11.79 -16.54
CA LEU A 61 -6.29 -10.35 -16.50
C LEU A 61 -6.20 -9.79 -15.08
N VAL A 62 -6.79 -10.49 -14.11
CA VAL A 62 -6.74 -10.10 -12.69
C VAL A 62 -5.31 -10.17 -12.16
N SER A 63 -4.54 -11.20 -12.50
CA SER A 63 -3.15 -11.33 -12.10
C SER A 63 -2.27 -10.22 -12.69
N TRP A 64 -2.54 -9.80 -13.92
CA TRP A 64 -1.88 -8.64 -14.52
C TRP A 64 -2.22 -7.34 -13.78
N TYR A 65 -3.49 -7.13 -13.44
CA TYR A 65 -3.93 -5.99 -12.62
C TYR A 65 -3.29 -6.00 -11.22
N ASP A 66 -3.29 -7.15 -10.55
CA ASP A 66 -2.66 -7.32 -9.23
C ASP A 66 -1.13 -7.11 -9.30
N ALA A 67 -0.48 -7.42 -10.42
CA ALA A 67 0.94 -7.14 -10.64
C ALA A 67 1.23 -5.63 -10.71
N ASP A 68 0.45 -4.85 -11.47
CA ASP A 68 0.61 -3.38 -11.53
C ASP A 68 0.25 -2.72 -10.18
N VAL A 69 -0.78 -3.23 -9.51
CA VAL A 69 -1.21 -2.73 -8.19
C VAL A 69 -0.19 -3.06 -7.10
N SER A 70 0.41 -4.25 -7.10
CA SER A 70 1.38 -4.70 -6.08
C SER A 70 2.73 -4.00 -6.20
N ALA A 71 3.16 -3.65 -7.42
CA ALA A 71 4.38 -2.88 -7.66
C ALA A 71 4.40 -1.52 -6.92
N ARG A 72 3.22 -0.99 -6.55
CA ARG A 72 3.05 0.31 -5.90
C ARG A 72 2.73 0.21 -4.40
N ARG A 73 2.61 -0.99 -3.83
CA ARG A 73 1.98 -1.20 -2.50
C ARG A 73 2.77 -2.16 -1.60
N ALA A 74 2.33 -2.25 -0.35
CA ALA A 74 2.97 -3.09 0.66
C ALA A 74 2.90 -4.59 0.27
N PRO A 75 3.99 -5.37 0.47
CA PRO A 75 4.12 -6.73 -0.06
C PRO A 75 3.05 -7.71 0.45
N TRP A 76 2.55 -7.52 1.68
CA TRP A 76 1.50 -8.37 2.25
C TRP A 76 0.17 -8.29 1.46
N PHE A 77 -0.13 -7.15 0.83
CA PHE A 77 -1.37 -6.97 0.06
C PHE A 77 -1.37 -7.82 -1.20
N GLY A 78 -0.20 -7.92 -1.87
CA GLY A 78 -0.02 -8.82 -3.01
C GLY A 78 -0.29 -10.28 -2.62
N ALA A 79 0.25 -10.72 -1.47
CA ALA A 79 0.01 -12.07 -0.98
C ALA A 79 -1.47 -12.36 -0.71
N VAL A 80 -2.19 -11.45 -0.06
CA VAL A 80 -3.63 -11.62 0.20
C VAL A 80 -4.43 -11.67 -1.11
N SER A 81 -4.13 -10.79 -2.07
CA SER A 81 -4.82 -10.78 -3.37
C SER A 81 -4.56 -12.07 -4.17
N VAL A 82 -3.33 -12.60 -4.12
CA VAL A 82 -2.99 -13.90 -4.72
C VAL A 82 -3.77 -15.03 -4.06
N VAL A 83 -3.82 -15.08 -2.72
CA VAL A 83 -4.59 -16.10 -2.00
C VAL A 83 -6.09 -16.03 -2.34
N THR A 84 -6.66 -14.83 -2.35
CA THR A 84 -8.06 -14.63 -2.78
C THR A 84 -8.24 -15.08 -4.23
N SER A 85 -7.28 -14.81 -5.11
CA SER A 85 -7.35 -15.24 -6.50
C SER A 85 -7.35 -16.76 -6.62
N VAL A 86 -6.42 -17.46 -5.96
CA VAL A 86 -6.36 -18.93 -5.95
C VAL A 86 -7.66 -19.53 -5.41
N TYR A 87 -8.20 -18.97 -4.33
CA TYR A 87 -9.48 -19.37 -3.75
C TYR A 87 -10.65 -19.24 -4.75
N LEU A 88 -10.75 -18.09 -5.42
CA LEU A 88 -11.79 -17.82 -6.41
C LEU A 88 -11.67 -18.72 -7.66
N PHE A 89 -10.43 -19.03 -8.08
CA PHE A 89 -10.17 -19.94 -9.19
C PHE A 89 -10.62 -21.37 -8.84
N GLY A 90 -10.26 -21.85 -7.65
CA GLY A 90 -10.67 -23.17 -7.18
C GLY A 90 -12.19 -23.33 -7.14
N ILE A 91 -12.92 -22.35 -6.60
CA ILE A 91 -14.39 -22.39 -6.57
C ILE A 91 -14.99 -22.27 -7.99
N GLY A 92 -14.41 -21.43 -8.85
CA GLY A 92 -14.85 -21.31 -10.23
C GLY A 92 -14.71 -22.62 -11.00
N LEU A 93 -13.54 -23.26 -10.90
CA LEU A 93 -13.28 -24.54 -11.54
C LEU A 93 -14.21 -25.63 -11.02
N TRP A 94 -14.43 -25.66 -9.71
CA TRP A 94 -15.38 -26.58 -9.09
C TRP A 94 -16.80 -26.37 -9.64
N LYS A 95 -17.31 -25.12 -9.70
CA LYS A 95 -18.64 -24.82 -10.25
C LYS A 95 -18.78 -25.14 -11.75
N VAL A 96 -17.71 -25.01 -12.54
CA VAL A 96 -17.72 -25.36 -13.97
C VAL A 96 -17.86 -26.87 -14.18
N TRP A 97 -17.26 -27.69 -13.31
CA TRP A 97 -17.21 -29.13 -13.52
C TRP A 97 -18.23 -29.94 -12.72
N VAL A 98 -18.73 -29.41 -11.60
CA VAL A 98 -19.77 -30.08 -10.82
C VAL A 98 -21.07 -30.07 -11.63
N PRO A 99 -21.62 -31.24 -11.96
CA PRO A 99 -22.82 -31.32 -12.75
C PRO A 99 -24.02 -30.75 -11.98
N ASN A 100 -24.89 -30.03 -12.70
CA ASN A 100 -26.18 -29.53 -12.20
C ASN A 100 -27.24 -30.65 -12.16
N VAL A 101 -26.87 -31.85 -11.71
CA VAL A 101 -27.85 -32.93 -11.55
C VAL A 101 -28.67 -32.65 -10.30
N GLN A 102 -29.91 -32.23 -10.53
CA GLN A 102 -30.99 -32.44 -9.58
C GLN A 102 -31.19 -33.96 -9.46
N PRO A 103 -31.25 -34.54 -8.25
CA PRO A 103 -31.74 -35.90 -8.07
C PRO A 103 -33.20 -35.92 -8.51
N VAL A 104 -33.45 -36.40 -9.74
CA VAL A 104 -34.80 -36.65 -10.25
C VAL A 104 -35.28 -37.94 -9.62
N ASP A 105 -35.59 -37.92 -8.32
CA ASP A 105 -36.23 -39.03 -7.61
C ASP A 105 -36.90 -38.54 -6.31
N GLY A 106 -37.91 -37.69 -6.46
CA GLY A 106 -39.16 -37.69 -5.66
C GLY A 106 -39.16 -37.64 -4.12
N LEU A 107 -38.04 -37.57 -3.40
CA LEU A 107 -38.05 -37.68 -1.93
C LEU A 107 -37.87 -36.35 -1.18
N TYR A 108 -37.56 -35.25 -1.86
CA TYR A 108 -37.72 -33.89 -1.34
C TYR A 108 -38.16 -32.99 -2.49
N GLY A 109 -39.47 -32.83 -2.65
CA GLY A 109 -40.07 -31.91 -3.60
C GLY A 109 -39.75 -30.47 -3.23
N SER A 110 -38.74 -29.90 -3.88
CA SER A 110 -38.86 -28.54 -4.39
C SER A 110 -38.81 -28.65 -5.90
N ASP A 111 -39.85 -28.16 -6.56
CA ASP A 111 -39.82 -27.90 -8.00
C ASP A 111 -38.50 -27.22 -8.32
N GLY A 112 -37.63 -27.93 -9.03
CA GLY A 112 -36.22 -27.58 -9.24
C GLY A 112 -36.07 -26.38 -10.16
N TYR A 113 -36.57 -25.23 -9.73
CA TYR A 113 -36.28 -23.95 -10.34
C TYR A 113 -34.84 -23.60 -9.97
N ASP A 114 -33.90 -23.99 -10.83
CA ASP A 114 -32.55 -23.42 -10.78
C ASP A 114 -32.72 -21.91 -10.96
N PRO A 115 -32.41 -21.09 -9.93
CA PRO A 115 -32.64 -19.66 -10.03
C PRO A 115 -31.87 -19.10 -11.22
N TRP A 116 -32.49 -18.23 -12.01
CA TRP A 116 -31.85 -17.61 -13.19
C TRP A 116 -30.53 -16.91 -12.87
N TRP A 117 -30.33 -16.53 -11.59
CA TRP A 117 -29.11 -15.89 -11.08
C TRP A 117 -27.99 -16.88 -10.69
N GLN A 118 -28.27 -18.18 -10.59
CA GLN A 118 -27.31 -19.22 -10.20
C GLN A 118 -26.03 -19.25 -11.04
N PRO A 119 -26.04 -19.15 -12.39
CA PRO A 119 -24.80 -19.03 -13.16
C PRO A 119 -24.00 -17.75 -12.82
N PHE A 120 -24.68 -16.69 -12.39
CA PHE A 120 -24.06 -15.43 -11.97
C PHE A 120 -23.53 -15.44 -10.53
N SER A 121 -23.85 -16.46 -9.73
CA SER A 121 -23.41 -16.57 -8.33
C SER A 121 -21.89 -16.53 -8.17
N TRP A 122 -21.13 -17.10 -9.12
CA TRP A 122 -19.67 -17.02 -9.10
C TRP A 122 -19.18 -15.58 -9.33
N PHE A 123 -19.79 -14.84 -10.25
CA PHE A 123 -19.47 -13.42 -10.46
C PHE A 123 -19.82 -12.57 -9.23
N LEU A 124 -20.94 -12.85 -8.56
CA LEU A 124 -21.28 -12.20 -7.28
C LEU A 124 -20.28 -12.53 -6.19
N LEU A 125 -19.77 -13.77 -6.13
CA LEU A 125 -18.76 -14.19 -5.17
C LEU A 125 -17.44 -13.44 -5.42
N VAL A 126 -17.01 -13.35 -6.67
CA VAL A 126 -15.86 -12.52 -7.07
C VAL A 126 -16.09 -11.06 -6.69
N LEU A 127 -17.28 -10.51 -6.94
CA LEU A 127 -17.62 -9.14 -6.60
C LEU A 127 -17.53 -8.89 -5.10
N VAL A 128 -18.19 -9.71 -4.28
CA VAL A 128 -18.22 -9.60 -2.81
C VAL A 128 -16.81 -9.69 -2.22
N THR A 129 -16.01 -10.68 -2.64
CA THR A 129 -14.64 -10.86 -2.15
C THR A 129 -13.73 -9.70 -2.56
N ARG A 130 -13.86 -9.19 -3.79
CA ARG A 130 -13.07 -8.03 -4.26
C ARG A 130 -13.50 -6.72 -3.61
N ILE A 131 -14.79 -6.52 -3.38
CA ILE A 131 -15.31 -5.38 -2.60
C ILE A 131 -14.79 -5.45 -1.16
N GLY A 132 -14.77 -6.62 -0.53
CA GLY A 132 -14.19 -6.80 0.81
C GLY A 132 -12.70 -6.40 0.85
N LEU A 133 -11.91 -6.85 -0.12
CA LEU A 133 -10.50 -6.42 -0.25
C LEU A 133 -10.36 -4.91 -0.48
N LEU A 134 -11.22 -4.32 -1.32
CA LEU A 134 -11.25 -2.88 -1.57
C LEU A 134 -11.59 -2.11 -0.28
N HIS A 135 -12.53 -2.62 0.50
CA HIS A 135 -12.94 -2.02 1.76
C HIS A 135 -11.79 -2.05 2.78
N ILE A 136 -11.15 -3.20 2.96
CA ILE A 136 -9.92 -3.33 3.77
C ILE A 136 -8.86 -2.32 3.30
N HIS A 137 -8.69 -2.19 1.98
CA HIS A 137 -7.77 -1.22 1.41
C HIS A 137 -8.10 0.22 1.80
N LEU A 138 -9.38 0.60 1.66
CA LEU A 138 -9.86 1.95 1.93
C LEU A 138 -9.69 2.32 3.41
N VAL A 139 -9.99 1.38 4.31
CA VAL A 139 -9.80 1.54 5.76
C VAL A 139 -8.31 1.73 6.08
N LEU A 140 -7.44 0.86 5.57
CA LEU A 140 -6.00 0.97 5.81
C LEU A 140 -5.38 2.24 5.24
N ASN A 141 -5.86 2.69 4.07
CA ASN A 141 -5.44 3.96 3.49
C ASN A 141 -5.85 5.16 4.36
N THR A 142 -7.05 5.12 4.93
CA THR A 142 -7.54 6.14 5.85
C THR A 142 -6.71 6.16 7.15
N GLN A 143 -6.33 4.99 7.65
CA GLN A 143 -5.55 4.86 8.89
C GLN A 143 -4.10 5.35 8.81
N ARG A 144 -3.49 5.35 7.61
CA ARG A 144 -2.15 5.94 7.44
C ARG A 144 -2.09 7.42 7.83
N ARG A 145 -3.22 8.12 7.88
CA ARG A 145 -3.32 9.51 8.35
C ARG A 145 -3.48 9.65 9.87
N PHE A 146 -3.77 8.56 10.60
CA PHE A 146 -4.21 8.61 12.00
C PHE A 146 -3.48 7.57 12.89
N THR A 147 -2.25 7.87 13.31
CA THR A 147 -1.43 6.96 14.15
C THR A 147 -1.76 7.08 15.65
N GLY A 148 -3.02 6.84 16.03
CA GLY A 148 -3.45 6.81 17.43
C GLY A 148 -3.66 5.37 17.95
N PRO A 149 -3.23 5.02 19.19
CA PRO A 149 -3.37 3.65 19.72
C PRO A 149 -4.84 3.20 19.90
N ILE A 150 -5.75 4.12 20.21
CA ILE A 150 -7.20 3.84 20.26
C ILE A 150 -7.74 3.56 18.85
N MET A 151 -7.28 4.32 17.86
CA MET A 151 -7.70 4.18 16.46
C MET A 151 -7.25 2.84 15.85
N SER A 152 -6.12 2.30 16.32
CA SER A 152 -5.65 0.97 15.93
C SER A 152 -6.63 -0.15 16.36
N LYS A 153 -7.24 -0.07 17.55
CA LYS A 153 -8.21 -1.09 18.00
C LYS A 153 -9.49 -1.06 17.18
N VAL A 154 -10.01 0.14 16.92
CA VAL A 154 -11.21 0.34 16.08
C VAL A 154 -10.95 -0.18 14.66
N THR A 155 -9.78 0.10 14.10
CA THR A 155 -9.38 -0.41 12.78
C THR A 155 -9.39 -1.92 12.72
N VAL A 156 -8.78 -2.59 13.71
CA VAL A 156 -8.77 -4.05 13.76
C VAL A 156 -10.20 -4.59 13.87
N ALA A 157 -11.05 -3.96 14.68
CA ALA A 157 -12.46 -4.35 14.78
C ALA A 157 -13.21 -4.20 13.44
N THR A 158 -13.02 -3.09 12.72
CA THR A 158 -13.61 -2.89 11.39
C THR A 158 -13.07 -3.90 10.39
N LEU A 159 -11.76 -4.17 10.37
CA LEU A 159 -11.17 -5.18 9.49
C LEU A 159 -11.72 -6.59 9.75
N VAL A 160 -11.92 -6.94 11.02
CA VAL A 160 -12.55 -8.21 11.42
C VAL A 160 -14.01 -8.25 10.97
N LEU A 161 -14.78 -7.16 11.15
CA LEU A 161 -16.16 -7.05 10.69
C LEU A 161 -16.27 -7.20 9.17
N VAL A 162 -15.45 -6.48 8.39
CA VAL A 162 -15.40 -6.62 6.92
C VAL A 162 -15.07 -8.06 6.52
N GLY A 163 -14.07 -8.67 7.16
CA GLY A 163 -13.67 -10.05 6.90
C GLY A 163 -14.80 -11.03 7.19
N LEU A 164 -15.50 -10.86 8.32
CA LEU A 164 -16.60 -11.72 8.72
C LEU A 164 -17.84 -11.51 7.84
N LEU A 165 -18.13 -10.28 7.42
CA LEU A 165 -19.18 -9.97 6.45
C LEU A 165 -18.88 -10.60 5.10
N THR A 166 -17.64 -10.48 4.62
CA THR A 166 -17.21 -11.06 3.35
C THR A 166 -17.29 -12.59 3.39
N ALA A 167 -16.83 -13.21 4.48
CA ALA A 167 -16.94 -14.64 4.68
C ALA A 167 -18.41 -15.09 4.77
N GLY A 168 -19.23 -14.34 5.53
CA GLY A 168 -20.67 -14.54 5.65
C GLY A 168 -21.36 -14.48 4.28
N LEU A 169 -21.10 -13.48 3.45
CA LEU A 169 -21.70 -13.41 2.12
C LEU A 169 -21.12 -14.44 1.13
N SER A 170 -19.87 -14.90 1.33
CA SER A 170 -19.25 -15.89 0.43
C SER A 170 -19.88 -17.29 0.53
N LEU A 171 -20.24 -17.72 1.74
CA LEU A 171 -20.82 -19.05 2.02
C LEU A 171 -22.08 -19.37 1.19
N PRO A 172 -23.14 -18.54 1.18
CA PRO A 172 -24.35 -18.80 0.40
C PRO A 172 -24.09 -18.72 -1.12
N LEU A 173 -23.06 -17.98 -1.55
CA LEU A 173 -22.69 -17.91 -2.97
C LEU A 173 -21.93 -19.15 -3.45
N ILE A 174 -21.18 -19.80 -2.56
CA ILE A 174 -20.56 -21.11 -2.82
C ILE A 174 -21.65 -22.18 -2.87
N TRP A 175 -22.47 -22.25 -1.82
CA TRP A 175 -23.52 -23.26 -1.63
C TRP A 175 -24.91 -22.69 -1.92
N THR A 176 -25.18 -22.35 -3.19
CA THR A 176 -26.45 -21.74 -3.60
C THR A 176 -27.69 -22.63 -3.42
N ARG A 177 -27.49 -23.93 -3.20
CA ARG A 177 -28.56 -24.92 -3.02
C ARG A 177 -28.89 -25.21 -1.56
N VAL A 178 -28.09 -24.70 -0.63
CA VAL A 178 -28.33 -24.86 0.80
C VAL A 178 -29.19 -23.69 1.26
N ASP A 179 -30.31 -23.99 1.90
CA ASP A 179 -31.11 -22.96 2.55
C ASP A 179 -30.46 -22.60 3.90
N PHE A 180 -29.84 -21.42 3.93
CA PHE A 180 -29.31 -20.84 5.15
C PHE A 180 -30.48 -20.16 5.86
N GLY A 181 -31.13 -20.88 6.77
CA GLY A 181 -32.33 -20.39 7.45
C GLY A 181 -32.19 -19.01 8.09
N GLU A 182 -33.33 -18.42 8.46
CA GLU A 182 -33.48 -17.03 8.91
C GLU A 182 -32.42 -16.53 9.92
N THR A 183 -32.04 -17.35 10.90
CA THR A 183 -31.01 -17.00 11.90
C THR A 183 -29.68 -16.60 11.27
N TYR A 184 -29.29 -17.28 10.19
CA TYR A 184 -28.04 -16.99 9.49
C TYR A 184 -28.08 -15.60 8.85
N TRP A 185 -29.15 -15.30 8.10
CA TRP A 185 -29.31 -13.99 7.46
C TRP A 185 -29.40 -12.85 8.47
N ARG A 186 -30.00 -13.10 9.65
CA ARG A 186 -29.98 -12.14 10.75
C ARG A 186 -28.57 -11.86 11.26
N LEU A 187 -27.74 -12.88 11.44
CA LEU A 187 -26.35 -12.69 11.87
C LEU A 187 -25.54 -11.92 10.82
N VAL A 188 -25.67 -12.27 9.54
CA VAL A 188 -25.01 -11.54 8.44
C VAL A 188 -25.47 -10.08 8.41
N ALA A 189 -26.78 -9.82 8.57
CA ALA A 189 -27.33 -8.47 8.63
C ALA A 189 -26.80 -7.66 9.82
N VAL A 190 -26.70 -8.26 11.02
CA VAL A 190 -26.12 -7.61 12.20
C VAL A 190 -24.67 -7.21 11.93
N VAL A 191 -23.88 -8.10 11.36
CA VAL A 191 -22.48 -7.84 11.00
C VAL A 191 -22.39 -6.73 9.96
N ALA A 192 -23.27 -6.73 8.94
CA ALA A 192 -23.32 -5.69 7.92
C ALA A 192 -23.64 -4.31 8.50
N ILE A 193 -24.59 -4.24 9.45
CA ILE A 193 -24.94 -2.99 10.13
C ILE A 193 -23.77 -2.50 10.98
N LEU A 194 -23.11 -3.38 11.73
CA LEU A 194 -21.94 -3.04 12.55
C LEU A 194 -20.76 -2.56 11.69
N ASP A 195 -20.54 -3.20 10.54
CA ASP A 195 -19.54 -2.79 9.57
C ASP A 195 -19.82 -1.38 9.02
N ALA A 196 -21.05 -1.17 8.51
CA ALA A 196 -21.49 0.13 8.01
C ALA A 196 -21.36 1.22 9.09
N LEU A 197 -21.77 0.93 10.32
CA LEU A 197 -21.61 1.83 11.46
C LEU A 197 -20.12 2.15 11.71
N GLY A 198 -19.25 1.15 11.70
CA GLY A 198 -17.80 1.31 11.84
C GLY A 198 -17.20 2.22 10.78
N THR A 199 -17.64 2.10 9.52
CA THR A 199 -17.14 2.96 8.42
C THR A 199 -17.55 4.42 8.57
N VAL A 200 -18.75 4.68 9.08
CA VAL A 200 -19.31 6.04 9.23
C VAL A 200 -18.76 6.73 10.48
N LEU A 201 -18.51 5.99 11.57
CA LEU A 201 -17.98 6.58 12.81
C LEU A 201 -16.57 7.14 12.62
N ILE A 202 -15.70 6.46 11.86
CA ILE A 202 -14.29 6.87 11.66
C ILE A 202 -14.16 8.34 11.21
N PRO A 203 -14.81 8.79 10.11
CA PRO A 203 -14.74 10.18 9.67
C PRO A 203 -15.49 11.16 10.60
N LEU A 204 -16.58 10.75 11.24
CA LEU A 204 -17.33 11.61 12.17
C LEU A 204 -16.55 11.90 13.45
N THR A 205 -15.97 10.88 14.07
CA THR A 205 -15.08 11.04 15.22
C THR A 205 -13.91 11.94 14.87
N TYR A 206 -13.35 11.82 13.66
CA TYR A 206 -12.33 12.75 13.19
C TYR A 206 -12.85 14.18 12.99
N SER A 207 -14.04 14.38 12.43
CA SER A 207 -14.62 15.72 12.28
C SER A 207 -14.88 16.39 13.65
N LEU A 208 -15.25 15.62 14.67
CA LEU A 208 -15.52 16.15 16.01
C LEU A 208 -14.25 16.40 16.84
N PHE A 209 -13.25 15.51 16.72
CA PHE A 209 -12.07 15.50 17.59
C PHE A 209 -10.74 15.71 16.85
N GLY A 210 -10.80 16.00 15.55
CA GLY A 210 -9.63 16.21 14.71
C GLY A 210 -8.84 17.45 15.13
N PRO A 211 -7.49 17.43 15.04
CA PRO A 211 -6.68 18.59 15.38
C PRO A 211 -7.14 19.80 14.56
N LYS A 212 -7.59 20.86 15.23
CA LYS A 212 -7.88 22.14 14.58
C LYS A 212 -6.62 22.53 13.83
N ALA A 213 -6.69 22.59 12.50
CA ALA A 213 -5.56 23.01 11.69
C ALA A 213 -5.05 24.34 12.28
N VAL A 214 -3.80 24.34 12.71
CA VAL A 214 -3.13 25.57 13.13
C VAL A 214 -3.15 26.45 11.90
N ARG A 215 -4.07 27.43 11.89
CA ARG A 215 -4.10 28.45 10.87
C ARG A 215 -2.68 29.02 10.84
N PRO A 216 -1.99 29.03 9.68
CA PRO A 216 -0.70 29.68 9.58
C PRO A 216 -0.88 31.06 10.19
N ALA A 217 -0.18 31.33 11.30
CA ALA A 217 -0.18 32.67 11.85
C ALA A 217 0.21 33.59 10.68
N PRO A 218 -0.55 34.66 10.41
CA PRO A 218 -0.17 35.59 9.37
C PRO A 218 1.28 35.95 9.63
N SER A 219 2.15 35.58 8.69
CA SER A 219 3.54 35.97 8.69
C SER A 219 3.56 37.44 9.02
N ALA A 220 4.04 37.79 10.21
CA ALA A 220 4.20 39.17 10.60
C ALA A 220 5.00 39.80 9.46
N TYR A 221 4.37 40.72 8.73
CA TYR A 221 5.03 41.51 7.72
C TYR A 221 6.31 42.01 8.36
N ALA A 222 7.46 41.56 7.83
CA ALA A 222 8.74 42.08 8.24
C ALA A 222 8.66 43.60 8.07
N ALA A 223 8.79 44.33 9.17
CA ALA A 223 8.83 45.77 9.14
C ALA A 223 9.94 46.18 8.15
N PRO A 224 9.68 47.08 7.20
CA PRO A 224 10.68 47.48 6.21
C PRO A 224 11.93 47.99 6.95
N ALA A 225 13.07 47.40 6.60
CA ALA A 225 14.36 47.81 7.11
C ALA A 225 14.55 49.31 6.85
N PRO A 226 14.96 50.11 7.85
CA PRO A 226 15.23 51.52 7.63
C PRO A 226 16.37 51.63 6.61
N PHE A 227 16.07 52.30 5.50
CA PHE A 227 17.02 52.63 4.44
C PHE A 227 18.17 53.44 5.05
N ALA A 228 19.33 52.82 5.21
CA ALA A 228 20.56 53.50 5.58
C ALA A 228 21.03 54.33 4.36
N GLY A 229 20.74 55.63 4.38
CA GLY A 229 21.30 56.56 3.42
C GLY A 229 22.84 56.57 3.49
N PRO A 230 23.55 56.66 2.36
CA PRO A 230 25.00 56.68 2.34
C PRO A 230 25.52 57.98 2.95
N GLY A 231 26.11 57.91 4.16
CA GLY A 231 26.74 59.09 4.78
C GLY A 231 27.16 59.00 6.25
N ALA A 232 26.83 57.94 7.00
CA ALA A 232 27.24 57.85 8.40
C ALA A 232 28.60 57.15 8.56
N MET A 233 29.65 57.94 8.84
CA MET A 233 30.96 57.43 9.22
C MET A 233 30.91 56.63 10.53
N PRO A 234 31.63 55.51 10.65
CA PRO A 234 31.66 54.72 11.87
C PRO A 234 32.52 55.41 12.94
N TYR A 235 31.89 55.89 14.01
CA TYR A 235 32.59 56.22 15.24
C TYR A 235 32.98 54.91 15.95
N ALA A 236 34.29 54.72 16.13
CA ALA A 236 34.85 53.61 16.89
C ALA A 236 34.35 53.67 18.34
N GLN A 237 33.66 52.62 18.79
CA GLN A 237 33.34 52.43 20.21
C GLN A 237 34.61 52.06 20.99
N PRO A 238 34.88 52.70 22.14
CA PRO A 238 36.01 52.33 23.00
C PRO A 238 35.77 50.96 23.67
N PRO A 239 36.84 50.20 23.96
CA PRO A 239 36.73 48.86 24.52
C PRO A 239 36.24 48.91 25.98
N MET A 240 35.11 48.25 26.25
CA MET A 240 34.68 47.94 27.62
C MET A 240 35.62 46.90 28.24
N GLN A 241 36.14 47.21 29.43
CA GLN A 241 36.94 46.30 30.25
C GLN A 241 36.10 45.09 30.68
N ALA A 242 36.65 43.89 30.48
CA ALA A 242 36.08 42.64 30.97
C ALA A 242 36.24 42.54 32.52
N PRO A 243 35.25 42.00 33.25
CA PRO A 243 35.35 41.84 34.70
C PRO A 243 36.35 40.74 35.09
N THR A 244 37.18 41.01 36.09
CA THR A 244 38.08 40.06 36.76
C THR A 244 37.31 38.90 37.42
N PRO A 245 37.78 37.63 37.30
CA PRO A 245 37.17 36.49 38.00
C PRO A 245 37.43 36.54 39.51
N GLY A 246 36.37 36.50 40.32
CA GLY A 246 36.45 36.25 41.76
C GLY A 246 36.66 34.76 42.08
N PRO A 247 37.12 34.41 43.29
CA PRO A 247 37.42 33.03 43.67
C PRO A 247 36.14 32.16 43.73
N ALA A 248 36.20 31.01 43.08
CA ALA A 248 35.11 30.03 43.03
C ALA A 248 34.94 29.30 44.37
N VAL A 249 33.74 29.35 44.93
CA VAL A 249 33.33 28.55 46.09
C VAL A 249 32.92 27.16 45.60
N ALA A 250 33.57 26.12 46.14
CA ALA A 250 33.27 24.72 45.82
C ALA A 250 31.90 24.28 46.41
N PRO A 251 31.11 23.48 45.68
CA PRO A 251 29.86 22.91 46.21
C PRO A 251 30.12 21.77 47.23
N PRO A 252 29.22 21.56 48.20
CA PRO A 252 29.37 20.53 49.23
C PRO A 252 29.21 19.11 48.67
N ALA A 253 30.02 18.19 49.20
CA ALA A 253 30.02 16.78 48.86
C ALA A 253 28.72 16.08 49.31
N ALA A 254 28.17 15.23 48.43
CA ALA A 254 27.04 14.36 48.74
C ALA A 254 27.50 13.16 49.61
N PRO A 255 26.63 12.62 50.49
CA PRO A 255 27.00 11.58 51.43
C PRO A 255 27.20 10.22 50.76
N ALA A 256 28.24 9.51 51.22
CA ALA A 256 28.61 8.18 50.78
C ALA A 256 27.53 7.14 51.14
N ALA A 257 27.07 6.38 50.14
CA ALA A 257 26.25 5.19 50.32
C ALA A 257 27.13 3.95 50.56
N ALA A 258 26.69 3.12 51.51
CA ALA A 258 27.34 1.91 52.01
C ALA A 258 27.45 0.77 50.96
N PRO A 259 28.32 -0.24 51.17
CA PRO A 259 28.74 -1.17 50.14
C PRO A 259 27.68 -2.26 49.88
N GLY A 260 27.16 -2.29 48.65
CA GLY A 260 26.27 -3.33 48.13
C GLY A 260 26.86 -3.96 46.87
N TRP A 261 26.85 -5.29 46.83
CA TRP A 261 27.35 -6.19 45.78
C TRP A 261 27.15 -5.73 44.32
N THR A 262 28.23 -5.76 43.52
CA THR A 262 28.19 -5.65 42.04
C THR A 262 28.24 -7.04 41.38
N PRO A 263 27.32 -7.41 40.48
CA PRO A 263 27.47 -8.59 39.63
C PRO A 263 28.48 -8.31 38.50
N ALA A 264 29.34 -9.29 38.21
CA ALA A 264 30.30 -9.24 37.11
C ALA A 264 29.60 -9.27 35.74
N PRO A 265 30.09 -8.53 34.73
CA PRO A 265 29.58 -8.62 33.36
C PRO A 265 29.98 -9.95 32.69
N PRO A 266 29.13 -10.52 31.81
CA PRO A 266 29.44 -11.77 31.09
C PRO A 266 30.51 -11.57 29.99
N PRO A 267 31.30 -12.61 29.66
CA PRO A 267 32.34 -12.53 28.63
C PRO A 267 31.75 -12.46 27.21
N THR A 268 32.35 -11.60 26.40
CA THR A 268 32.13 -11.43 24.95
C THR A 268 32.57 -12.66 24.16
N PRO A 269 31.76 -13.19 23.21
CA PRO A 269 32.23 -14.13 22.21
C PRO A 269 33.03 -13.40 21.13
N ALA A 270 34.22 -13.94 20.84
CA ALA A 270 35.08 -13.49 19.76
C ALA A 270 34.61 -14.01 18.38
N GLY A 271 34.72 -13.15 17.37
CA GLY A 271 34.99 -13.56 15.98
C GLY A 271 33.81 -13.67 15.02
N ALA A 272 33.52 -12.57 14.30
CA ALA A 272 32.99 -12.62 12.93
C ALA A 272 33.54 -11.40 12.15
N PRO A 273 33.96 -11.56 10.88
CA PRO A 273 34.61 -10.50 10.10
C PRO A 273 33.65 -9.35 9.82
N GLY A 274 34.06 -8.14 10.22
CA GLY A 274 33.25 -6.92 10.15
C GLY A 274 33.04 -6.45 8.71
N THR A 275 31.78 -6.45 8.27
CA THR A 275 31.28 -5.49 7.30
C THR A 275 31.33 -4.11 7.97
N ALA A 276 32.10 -3.18 7.42
CA ALA A 276 32.17 -1.80 7.90
C ALA A 276 30.75 -1.20 7.89
N ALA A 277 30.20 -0.92 9.07
CA ALA A 277 28.96 -0.19 9.20
C ALA A 277 29.17 1.25 8.70
N ALA A 278 28.39 1.66 7.70
CA ALA A 278 28.40 3.03 7.20
C ALA A 278 28.05 4.01 8.34
N PRO A 279 28.75 5.16 8.46
CA PRO A 279 28.46 6.14 9.50
C PRO A 279 27.03 6.66 9.36
N ALA A 280 26.28 6.65 10.47
CA ALA A 280 24.87 7.02 10.57
C ALA A 280 24.54 8.50 10.25
N SER A 281 25.51 9.27 9.75
CA SER A 281 25.39 10.68 9.40
C SER A 281 24.93 10.95 7.96
N ALA A 282 24.75 9.91 7.13
CA ALA A 282 24.37 10.06 5.72
C ALA A 282 22.85 10.05 5.46
N TYR A 283 22.01 9.86 6.48
CA TYR A 283 20.55 9.82 6.34
C TYR A 283 19.85 10.88 7.20
N PRO A 284 18.72 11.45 6.74
CA PRO A 284 17.94 12.39 7.53
C PRO A 284 17.55 11.77 8.86
N ARG A 285 17.95 12.40 9.97
CA ARG A 285 17.54 11.98 11.30
C ARG A 285 16.08 12.37 11.47
N LEU A 286 15.19 11.38 11.51
CA LEU A 286 13.80 11.56 11.92
C LEU A 286 13.79 11.88 13.41
N ASP A 287 13.82 13.16 13.77
CA ASP A 287 13.57 13.59 15.14
C ASP A 287 12.08 13.43 15.44
N ALA A 288 11.75 12.51 16.36
CA ALA A 288 10.39 12.20 16.76
C ALA A 288 9.65 13.40 17.40
N SER A 289 10.37 14.48 17.72
CA SER A 289 9.82 15.67 18.37
C SER A 289 9.72 16.92 17.48
N GLY A 290 10.32 16.91 16.27
CA GLY A 290 10.58 18.13 15.49
C GLY A 290 9.88 18.31 14.14
N GLY A 291 9.14 17.31 13.66
CA GLY A 291 8.54 17.32 12.32
C GLY A 291 9.56 17.13 11.18
N LEU A 292 9.07 16.76 9.99
CA LEU A 292 9.89 16.52 8.80
C LEU A 292 10.53 17.83 8.31
N ARG A 293 11.73 18.16 8.80
CA ARG A 293 12.54 19.22 8.22
C ARG A 293 13.32 18.66 7.04
N LEU A 294 13.11 19.26 5.87
CA LEU A 294 13.91 19.02 4.69
C LEU A 294 15.30 19.60 4.95
N GLU A 295 16.24 18.76 5.39
CA GLU A 295 17.62 19.17 5.56
C GLU A 295 18.35 19.08 4.22
N TRP A 296 19.18 20.08 3.93
CA TRP A 296 19.95 20.16 2.69
C TRP A 296 20.92 18.96 2.57
N PRO A 297 21.00 18.26 1.42
CA PRO A 297 21.87 17.11 1.25
C PRO A 297 23.33 17.42 1.57
N ARG A 298 24.05 16.46 2.15
CA ARG A 298 25.46 16.59 2.53
C ARG A 298 26.28 15.42 2.00
N TYR A 299 27.55 15.66 1.75
CA TYR A 299 28.56 14.64 1.49
C TYR A 299 28.80 13.78 2.73
N ILE A 300 29.44 12.62 2.54
CA ILE A 300 29.77 11.69 3.65
C ILE A 300 30.70 12.32 4.70
N ASN A 301 31.46 13.34 4.31
CA ASN A 301 32.32 14.14 5.20
C ASN A 301 31.55 15.25 5.96
N GLY A 302 30.23 15.34 5.79
CA GLY A 302 29.36 16.31 6.46
C GLY A 302 29.28 17.69 5.79
N GLN A 303 29.98 17.94 4.68
CA GLN A 303 29.83 19.19 3.94
C GLN A 303 28.50 19.25 3.18
N PRO A 304 27.79 20.39 3.16
CA PRO A 304 26.58 20.56 2.35
C PRO A 304 26.90 20.52 0.86
N LEU A 305 26.01 19.96 0.05
CA LEU A 305 26.13 19.98 -1.40
C LEU A 305 26.02 21.42 -1.92
N PRO A 306 26.80 21.80 -2.94
CA PRO A 306 26.63 23.10 -3.59
C PRO A 306 25.25 23.18 -4.27
N ALA A 307 24.66 24.38 -4.25
CA ALA A 307 23.41 24.67 -4.93
C ALA A 307 23.67 25.16 -6.35
N ARG A 308 22.89 24.66 -7.31
CA ARG A 308 22.85 25.21 -8.66
C ARG A 308 22.11 26.55 -8.69
N PRO A 309 22.24 27.32 -9.79
CA PRO A 309 21.50 28.57 -9.97
C PRO A 309 19.97 28.42 -9.89
N ASP A 310 19.45 27.21 -10.10
CA ASP A 310 18.03 26.86 -10.01
C ASP A 310 17.59 26.46 -8.57
N GLY A 311 18.51 26.47 -7.60
CA GLY A 311 18.25 26.07 -6.22
C GLY A 311 18.22 24.56 -5.99
N THR A 312 18.61 23.74 -6.97
CA THR A 312 18.72 22.28 -6.81
C THR A 312 20.12 21.86 -6.35
N PRO A 313 20.25 20.73 -5.62
CA PRO A 313 21.56 20.21 -5.20
C PRO A 313 22.38 19.71 -6.39
N ASP A 314 23.66 20.07 -6.45
CA ASP A 314 24.57 19.65 -7.52
C ASP A 314 25.29 18.33 -7.20
N PHE A 315 24.94 17.26 -7.93
CA PHE A 315 25.50 15.92 -7.75
C PHE A 315 26.69 15.60 -8.68
N THR A 316 27.19 16.57 -9.46
CA THR A 316 28.24 16.33 -10.47
C THR A 316 29.58 15.82 -9.92
N GLY A 317 29.83 15.99 -8.61
CA GLY A 317 31.02 15.49 -7.91
C GLY A 317 30.81 14.19 -7.11
N VAL A 318 29.64 13.57 -7.15
CA VAL A 318 29.36 12.34 -6.40
C VAL A 318 29.71 11.14 -7.28
N VAL A 319 30.85 10.49 -6.99
CA VAL A 319 31.27 9.26 -7.69
C VAL A 319 30.83 8.05 -6.86
N GLY A 320 29.91 7.26 -7.40
CA GLY A 320 29.46 6.00 -6.80
C GLY A 320 27.94 5.91 -6.65
N TYR A 321 27.31 5.39 -7.71
CA TYR A 321 26.08 4.59 -7.63
C TYR A 321 26.38 3.23 -8.27
#